data_AF-A0A6M8VIZ0-F1
#
_entry.id   AF-A0A6M8VIZ0-F1
#
_cell.length_a   1.000
_cell.length_b   1.000
_cell.length_c   1.000
_cell.angle_alpha   90.00
_cell.angle_beta   90.00
_cell.angle_gamma   90.00
#
_symmetry.space_group_name_H-M   'P 1'
#
loop_
_entity.id
_entity.type
_entity.pdbx_description
1 polymer ?
#
loop_
_entity_poly.entity_id
_entity_poly.type
_entity_poly.pdbx_seq_one_letter_code
_entity_poly.pdbx_strand_id
1 'polypeptide(L)'
;MIIIPNCKGIWLDEGELELLYHNSNLEVDSELFGKSENNSELKIKCPVCRRKMEKAEFRHTGIILDRCRNNHGYWFDKGELKSLLESDLDSNSELVELLKEIFGSQ
;
A
#
# COMPACT_ATOMS: atom_id res chain seq x y z
N MET A 1 -11.60 3.12 -3.51
CA MET A 1 -10.57 4.13 -3.82
C MET A 1 -10.99 5.57 -3.47
N ILE A 2 -10.39 6.16 -2.43
CA ILE A 2 -10.57 7.58 -2.07
C ILE A 2 -9.32 8.35 -2.49
N ILE A 3 -9.44 9.24 -3.49
CA ILE A 3 -8.38 10.18 -3.84
C ILE A 3 -8.62 11.48 -3.05
N ILE A 4 -7.71 11.82 -2.13
CA ILE A 4 -7.81 13.05 -1.36
C ILE A 4 -7.18 14.19 -2.20
N PRO A 5 -7.91 15.28 -2.51
CA PRO A 5 -7.54 16.25 -3.56
C PRO A 5 -6.27 17.09 -3.33
N ASN A 6 -5.55 16.92 -2.23
CA ASN A 6 -4.26 17.58 -1.95
C ASN A 6 -3.15 16.60 -1.55
N CYS A 7 -3.43 15.30 -1.58
CA CYS A 7 -2.49 14.29 -1.11
C CYS A 7 -1.88 13.57 -2.31
N LYS A 8 -0.56 13.43 -2.30
CA LYS A 8 0.20 12.79 -3.38
C LYS A 8 0.16 11.25 -3.30
N GLY A 9 -0.81 10.67 -2.59
CA GLY A 9 -0.85 9.25 -2.26
C GLY A 9 -2.21 8.60 -2.51
N ILE A 10 -2.25 7.28 -2.39
CA ILE A 10 -3.38 6.41 -2.71
C ILE A 10 -3.76 5.64 -1.43
N TRP A 11 -5.05 5.60 -1.14
CA TRP A 11 -5.61 4.72 -0.13
C TRP A 11 -6.18 3.47 -0.80
N LEU A 12 -5.76 2.29 -0.34
CA LEU A 12 -6.40 1.02 -0.66
C LEU A 12 -7.01 0.44 0.61
N ASP A 13 -8.27 0.03 0.56
CA ASP A 13 -8.86 -0.73 1.66
C ASP A 13 -8.34 -2.18 1.67
N GLU A 14 -8.70 -2.92 2.73
CA GLU A 14 -8.33 -4.33 2.92
C GLU A 14 -8.69 -5.20 1.71
N GLY A 15 -9.88 -5.00 1.12
CA GLY A 15 -10.35 -5.79 -0.01
C GLY A 15 -9.66 -5.42 -1.31
N GLU A 16 -9.40 -4.13 -1.54
CA GLU A 16 -8.62 -3.68 -2.69
C GLU A 16 -7.20 -4.23 -2.66
N LEU A 17 -6.56 -4.30 -1.48
CA LEU A 17 -5.24 -4.90 -1.33
C LEU A 17 -5.27 -6.43 -1.55
N GLU A 18 -6.26 -7.12 -0.99
CA GLU A 18 -6.43 -8.57 -1.22
C GLU A 18 -6.55 -8.88 -2.72
N LEU A 19 -7.28 -8.07 -3.48
CA LEU A 19 -7.40 -8.23 -4.93
C LEU A 19 -6.06 -8.05 -5.66
N LEU A 20 -5.17 -7.19 -5.19
CA LEU A 20 -3.82 -7.05 -5.74
C LEU A 20 -2.96 -8.29 -5.54
N TYR A 21 -3.16 -9.01 -4.43
CA TYR A 21 -2.36 -10.16 -4.04
C TYR A 21 -3.07 -11.50 -4.20
N HIS A 22 -4.29 -11.53 -4.74
CA HIS A 22 -5.17 -12.71 -4.80
C HIS A 22 -4.56 -13.94 -5.51
N ASN A 23 -3.49 -13.75 -6.30
CA ASN A 23 -2.72 -14.85 -6.91
C ASN A 23 -1.66 -15.47 -5.98
N SER A 24 -1.47 -14.92 -4.79
CA SER A 24 -0.55 -15.41 -3.76
C SER A 24 -1.40 -15.94 -2.62
N ASN A 25 -1.36 -17.24 -2.33
CA ASN A 25 -2.03 -17.88 -1.18
C ASN A 25 -1.42 -17.44 0.19
N LEU A 26 -1.13 -16.15 0.37
CA LEU A 26 -0.41 -15.60 1.51
C LEU A 26 -1.38 -14.86 2.43
N GLU A 27 -1.31 -15.13 3.73
CA GLU A 27 -1.95 -14.31 4.74
C GLU A 27 -1.29 -12.91 4.71
N VAL A 28 -1.99 -11.97 4.07
CA VAL A 28 -1.51 -10.65 3.60
C VAL A 28 -0.91 -9.80 4.74
N ASP A 29 -1.21 -10.12 5.98
CA ASP A 29 -1.11 -9.16 7.07
C ASP A 29 0.14 -9.29 7.94
N SER A 30 0.75 -10.48 8.06
CA SER A 30 1.92 -10.69 8.95
C SER A 30 3.21 -11.10 8.24
N GLU A 31 3.13 -11.72 7.06
CA GLU A 31 4.31 -12.11 6.27
C GLU A 31 4.72 -11.06 5.24
N LEU A 32 3.77 -10.22 4.78
CA LEU A 32 4.05 -9.19 3.79
C LEU A 32 4.45 -7.86 4.41
N PHE A 33 3.91 -7.49 5.57
CA PHE A 33 4.08 -6.16 6.14
C PHE A 33 4.63 -6.23 7.57
N GLY A 34 5.94 -6.03 7.71
CA GLY A 34 6.64 -5.96 8.99
C GLY A 34 6.49 -4.59 9.65
N LYS A 35 6.66 -4.47 10.97
CA LYS A 35 6.65 -3.15 11.64
C LYS A 35 7.92 -2.37 11.31
N SER A 36 7.78 -1.11 10.90
CA SER A 36 8.90 -0.19 10.70
C SER A 36 8.84 0.94 11.74
N GLU A 37 9.88 1.08 12.57
CA GLU A 37 9.88 2.02 13.69
C GLU A 37 10.58 3.36 13.42
N ASN A 38 11.20 3.57 12.25
CA ASN A 38 12.09 4.73 12.03
C ASN A 38 11.88 5.42 10.68
N ASN A 39 10.73 6.06 10.47
CA ASN A 39 10.57 7.00 9.37
C ASN A 39 10.02 8.35 9.88
N SER A 40 10.71 9.44 9.54
CA SER A 40 10.40 10.83 9.92
C SER A 40 9.25 11.46 9.12
N GLU A 41 8.56 10.66 8.31
CA GLU A 41 7.45 11.11 7.47
C GLU A 41 6.19 11.47 8.27
N LEU A 42 5.33 12.31 7.66
CA LEU A 42 4.12 12.81 8.28
C LEU A 42 3.12 11.66 8.53
N LYS A 43 2.69 11.52 9.78
CA LYS A 43 1.72 10.48 10.16
C LYS A 43 0.34 10.78 9.59
N ILE A 44 -0.11 9.98 8.64
CA ILE A 44 -1.46 10.06 8.09
C ILE A 44 -2.49 9.40 9.03
N LYS A 45 -3.74 9.83 8.93
CA LYS A 45 -4.89 9.22 9.63
C LYS A 45 -5.65 8.33 8.66
N CYS A 46 -6.04 7.15 9.15
CA CYS A 46 -6.92 6.26 8.39
C CYS A 46 -8.24 6.98 8.04
N PRO A 47 -8.71 6.95 6.79
CA PRO A 47 -9.95 7.60 6.39
C PRO A 47 -11.20 6.97 7.03
N VAL A 48 -11.12 5.70 7.42
CA VAL A 48 -12.23 4.95 8.04
C VAL A 48 -12.32 5.23 9.55
N CYS A 49 -11.27 4.91 10.32
CA CYS A 49 -11.31 5.03 11.78
C CYS A 49 -10.73 6.34 12.33
N ARG A 50 -10.14 7.18 11.48
CA ARG A 50 -9.50 8.47 11.82
C ARG A 50 -8.36 8.39 12.84
N ARG A 51 -7.88 7.17 13.15
CA ARG A 51 -6.71 6.93 14.00
C ARG A 51 -5.42 7.09 13.19
N LYS A 52 -4.33 7.45 13.89
CA LYS A 52 -2.99 7.51 13.28
C LYS A 52 -2.61 6.12 12.77
N MET A 53 -2.08 6.08 11.56
CA MET A 53 -1.54 4.88 10.96
C MET A 53 -0.13 4.61 11.46
N GLU A 54 0.32 3.38 11.29
CA GLU A 54 1.66 2.95 11.64
C GLU A 54 2.44 2.57 10.38
N LYS A 55 3.75 2.77 10.43
CA LYS A 55 4.61 2.45 9.30
C LYS A 55 4.86 0.94 9.26
N ALA A 56 4.64 0.36 8.09
CA ALA A 56 4.86 -1.05 7.81
C ALA A 56 5.80 -1.20 6.61
N GLU A 57 6.73 -2.14 6.67
CA GLU A 57 7.67 -2.44 5.60
C GLU A 57 7.21 -3.65 4.79
N PHE A 58 7.17 -3.53 3.47
CA PHE A 58 6.80 -4.63 2.57
C PHE A 58 7.95 -5.62 2.38
N ARG A 59 7.78 -6.89 2.77
CA ARG A 59 8.68 -8.04 2.51
C ARG A 59 10.17 -7.79 2.73
N HIS A 60 10.55 -6.90 3.65
CA HIS A 60 11.95 -6.46 3.85
C HIS A 60 12.61 -5.86 2.59
N THR A 61 11.81 -5.31 1.66
CA THR A 61 12.28 -4.65 0.45
C THR A 61 12.80 -3.23 0.72
N GLY A 62 12.62 -2.70 1.93
CA GLY A 62 12.85 -1.30 2.27
C GLY A 62 11.69 -0.37 1.89
N ILE A 63 10.63 -0.89 1.25
CA ILE A 63 9.44 -0.09 0.92
C ILE A 63 8.59 0.04 2.18
N ILE A 64 8.47 1.26 2.67
CA ILE A 64 7.69 1.60 3.85
C ILE A 64 6.38 2.20 3.38
N LEU A 65 5.26 1.78 3.97
CA LEU A 65 3.92 2.30 3.73
C LEU A 65 3.19 2.51 5.06
N ASP A 66 2.06 3.19 5.04
CA ASP A 66 1.24 3.38 6.22
C ASP A 66 0.13 2.31 6.27
N ARG A 67 0.03 1.60 7.40
CA ARG A 67 -1.00 0.60 7.67
C ARG A 67 -1.96 1.06 8.77
N CYS A 68 -3.24 0.76 8.60
CA CYS A 68 -4.22 0.94 9.66
C CYS A 68 -4.09 -0.17 10.71
N ARG A 69 -3.93 0.21 11.98
CA ARG A 69 -3.94 -0.72 13.15
C ARG A 69 -5.22 -1.55 13.32
N ASN A 70 -6.32 -1.11 12.70
CA ASN A 70 -7.60 -1.79 12.73
C ASN A 70 -7.87 -2.53 11.41
N ASN A 71 -6.83 -2.74 10.57
CA ASN A 71 -6.90 -3.45 9.29
C ASN A 71 -7.88 -2.90 8.25
N HIS A 72 -8.30 -1.64 8.36
CA HIS A 72 -9.18 -1.04 7.33
C HIS A 72 -8.52 -0.84 5.96
N GLY A 73 -7.19 -0.92 5.89
CA GLY A 73 -6.45 -0.64 4.67
C GLY A 73 -5.09 0.02 4.89
N TYR A 74 -4.54 0.45 3.77
CA TYR A 74 -3.16 0.86 3.59
C TYR A 74 -3.10 2.16 2.79
N TRP A 75 -2.11 3.00 3.12
CA TRP A 75 -1.83 4.24 2.42
C TRP A 75 -0.45 4.16 1.77
N PHE A 76 -0.42 4.52 0.50
CA PHE A 76 0.76 4.53 -0.36
C PHE A 76 1.05 5.96 -0.77
N ASP A 77 2.22 6.48 -0.45
CA ASP A 77 2.67 7.78 -0.93
C ASP A 77 3.08 7.73 -2.40
N LYS A 78 3.39 8.90 -2.98
CA LYS A 78 3.65 9.04 -4.42
C LYS A 78 4.79 8.12 -4.85
N GLY A 79 4.47 7.13 -5.68
CA GLY A 79 5.45 6.20 -6.23
C GLY A 79 5.71 4.97 -5.37
N GLU A 80 5.25 4.91 -4.11
CA GLU A 80 5.41 3.72 -3.26
C GLU A 80 4.63 2.53 -3.82
N LEU A 81 3.38 2.75 -4.24
CA LEU A 81 2.58 1.71 -4.89
C LEU A 81 3.29 1.18 -6.14
N LYS A 82 3.86 2.06 -6.95
CA LYS A 82 4.60 1.67 -8.16
C LYS A 82 5.86 0.85 -7.79
N SER A 83 6.65 1.31 -6.83
CA SER A 83 7.85 0.59 -6.36
C SER A 83 7.51 -0.77 -5.78
N LEU A 84 6.39 -0.87 -5.04
CA LEU A 84 5.94 -2.14 -4.48
C LEU A 84 5.56 -3.12 -5.58
N LEU A 85 4.81 -2.66 -6.57
CA LEU A 85 4.47 -3.47 -7.73
C LEU A 85 5.74 -3.91 -8.46
N GLU A 86 6.66 -2.99 -8.79
CA GLU A 86 7.95 -3.30 -9.42
C GLU A 86 8.80 -4.29 -8.60
N SER A 87 8.71 -4.28 -7.27
CA SER A 87 9.44 -5.21 -6.39
C SER A 87 8.85 -6.61 -6.32
N ASP A 88 7.53 -6.76 -6.55
CA ASP A 88 6.83 -8.06 -6.53
C ASP A 88 6.64 -8.63 -7.95
N LEU A 89 7.10 -7.89 -8.96
CA LEU A 89 6.79 -8.08 -10.37
C LEU A 89 7.61 -9.12 -11.11
N ASP A 90 8.44 -9.92 -10.44
CA ASP A 90 9.12 -11.05 -11.11
C ASP A 90 8.12 -12.11 -11.63
N SER A 91 6.79 -11.96 -11.44
CA SER A 91 5.80 -12.94 -11.95
C SER A 91 4.44 -12.42 -12.44
N ASN A 92 4.09 -11.12 -12.43
CA ASN A 92 2.71 -10.72 -12.81
C ASN A 92 2.54 -9.34 -13.49
N SER A 93 2.99 -9.22 -14.74
CA SER A 93 2.98 -7.99 -15.55
C SER A 93 1.58 -7.41 -15.84
N GLU A 94 0.54 -8.23 -15.87
CA GLU A 94 -0.82 -7.81 -16.30
C GLU A 94 -1.50 -6.89 -15.28
N LEU A 95 -1.34 -7.17 -13.98
CA LEU A 95 -1.86 -6.31 -12.92
C LEU A 95 -1.16 -4.95 -12.89
N VAL A 96 0.11 -4.90 -13.26
CA VAL A 96 0.86 -3.65 -13.26
C VAL A 96 0.54 -2.77 -14.44
N GLU A 97 0.28 -3.34 -15.61
CA GLU A 97 -0.25 -2.55 -16.72
C GLU A 97 -1.64 -1.99 -16.39
N LEU A 98 -2.53 -2.79 -15.79
CA LEU A 98 -3.85 -2.30 -15.36
C LEU A 98 -3.75 -1.17 -14.33
N LEU A 99 -2.85 -1.30 -13.35
CA LEU A 99 -2.65 -0.25 -12.34
C LEU A 99 -1.93 0.96 -12.93
N LYS A 100 -0.99 0.80 -13.87
CA LYS A 100 -0.43 1.93 -14.63
C LYS A 100 -1.49 2.65 -15.45
N GLU A 101 -2.48 1.95 -16.00
CA GLU A 101 -3.58 2.61 -16.72
C GLU A 101 -4.50 3.40 -15.78
N ILE A 102 -4.83 2.83 -14.62
CA ILE A 102 -5.72 3.46 -13.62
C ILE A 102 -5.01 4.62 -12.91
N PHE A 103 -3.69 4.53 -12.68
CA PHE A 103 -2.94 5.45 -11.80
C PHE A 103 -1.84 6.26 -12.52
N GLY A 104 -1.45 5.89 -13.74
CA GLY A 104 -0.37 6.52 -14.52
C GLY A 104 -0.78 7.76 -15.30
N SER A 105 -2.04 8.18 -15.21
CA SER A 105 -2.50 9.45 -15.79
C SER A 105 -2.39 10.58 -14.77
N GLN A 106 -1.17 11.10 -14.57
CA GLN A 106 -0.95 12.49 -14.13
C GLN A 106 0.33 13.09 -14.71
#